data_AF-A0A7C1QUR9-F1
#
_entry.id   AF-A0A7C1QUR9-F1
#
_cell.length_a   1.000
_cell.length_b   1.000
_cell.length_c   1.000
_cell.angle_alpha   90.00
_cell.angle_beta   90.00
_cell.angle_gamma   90.00
#
_symmetry.space_group_name_H-M   'P 1'
#
loop_
_entity.id
_entity.type
_entity.pdbx_description
1 polymer ?
#
loop_
_entity_poly.entity_id
_entity_poly.type
_entity_poly.pdbx_seq_one_letter_code
_entity_poly.pdbx_strand_id
1 'polypeptide(L)' 'MEKEEEKYLVSLGMRERGGSFVRSIGEALSHADATNAEKIKETWPEYWKEFLEWGQEIDKNG' A
#
# COMPACT_ATOMS: atom_id res chain seq x y z
N MET A 1 14.38 -0.01 -2.99
CA MET A 1 13.06 0.46 -3.42
C MET A 1 12.94 1.89 -2.99
N GLU A 2 12.56 2.78 -3.90
CA GLU A 2 12.30 4.18 -3.54
C GLU A 2 11.03 4.27 -2.69
N LYS A 3 10.93 5.23 -1.76
CA LYS A 3 9.76 5.35 -0.86
C LYS A 3 8.44 5.47 -1.63
N GLU A 4 8.45 6.18 -2.76
CA GLU A 4 7.26 6.35 -3.61
C GLU A 4 6.88 5.06 -4.36
N GLU A 5 7.86 4.28 -4.78
CA GLU A 5 7.65 2.96 -5.40
C GLU A 5 7.03 1.98 -4.38
N GLU A 6 7.58 1.94 -3.16
CA GLU A 6 7.02 1.14 -2.07
C GLU A 6 5.57 1.55 -1.75
N LYS A 7 5.32 2.86 -1.64
CA LYS A 7 3.98 3.42 -1.42
C LYS A 7 3.01 2.99 -2.52
N TYR A 8 3.42 3.11 -3.78
CA TYR A 8 2.61 2.71 -4.93
C TYR A 8 2.24 1.23 -4.84
N LEU A 9 3.22 0.34 -4.66
CA LEU A 9 2.99 -1.11 -4.59
C LEU A 9 2.09 -1.50 -3.43
N VAL A 10 2.30 -0.94 -2.24
CA VAL A 10 1.43 -1.20 -1.08
C VAL A 10 0.01 -0.72 -1.36
N SER A 11 -0.15 0.48 -1.93
CA SER A 11 -1.47 1.02 -2.28
C SER A 11 -2.19 0.14 -3.31
N LEU A 12 -1.45 -0.39 -4.30
CA LEU A 12 -1.95 -1.30 -5.32
C LEU A 12 -2.43 -2.62 -4.68
N GLY A 13 -1.59 -3.25 -3.85
CA GLY A 13 -1.96 -4.47 -3.13
C GLY A 13 -3.20 -4.29 -2.27
N MET A 14 -3.27 -3.18 -1.50
CA MET A 14 -4.42 -2.86 -0.65
C MET A 14 -5.71 -2.67 -1.46
N ARG A 15 -5.63 -2.01 -2.62
CA ARG A 15 -6.80 -1.72 -3.47
C ARG A 15 -7.34 -2.94 -4.20
N GLU A 16 -6.45 -3.83 -4.64
CA GLU A 16 -6.82 -5.00 -5.45
C GLU A 16 -7.14 -6.25 -4.63
N ARG A 17 -6.55 -6.39 -3.43
CA ARG A 17 -6.64 -7.64 -2.64
C ARG A 17 -7.19 -7.43 -1.22
N GLY A 18 -7.25 -6.19 -0.75
CA GLY A 18 -7.79 -5.85 0.55
C GLY A 18 -9.32 -5.95 0.64
N GLY A 19 -9.83 -6.21 1.85
CA GLY A 19 -11.25 -6.02 2.17
C GLY A 19 -11.64 -4.53 2.14
N SER A 20 -12.93 -4.21 2.34
CA SER A 20 -13.45 -2.83 2.20
C SER A 20 -12.70 -1.77 3.01
N PHE A 21 -12.30 -2.11 4.24
CA PHE A 21 -11.49 -1.24 5.10
C PHE A 21 -10.09 -1.01 4.53
N VAL A 22 -9.36 -2.09 4.24
CA VAL A 22 -8.00 -2.03 3.69
C VAL A 22 -7.97 -1.33 2.34
N ARG A 23 -8.95 -1.58 1.48
CA ARG A 23 -9.07 -0.88 0.19
C ARG A 23 -9.21 0.63 0.38
N SER A 24 -9.95 1.07 1.40
CA SER A 24 -10.06 2.50 1.73
C SER A 24 -8.73 3.09 2.22
N ILE A 25 -7.92 2.32 2.97
CA ILE A 25 -6.55 2.71 3.33
C ILE A 25 -5.69 2.80 2.07
N GLY A 26 -5.78 1.85 1.14
CA GLY A 26 -5.04 1.86 -0.12
C GLY A 26 -5.36 3.09 -0.99
N GLU A 27 -6.63 3.46 -1.08
CA GLU A 27 -7.04 4.72 -1.75
C GLU A 27 -6.50 5.95 -1.02
N ALA A 28 -6.54 5.98 0.32
CA ALA A 28 -5.95 7.09 1.07
C ALA A 28 -4.42 7.17 0.88
N LEU A 29 -3.74 6.02 0.86
CA LEU A 29 -2.29 5.90 0.70
C LEU A 29 -1.83 6.35 -0.70
N SER A 30 -2.62 6.08 -1.74
CA SER A 30 -2.29 6.51 -3.11
C SER A 30 -2.26 8.05 -3.25
N HIS A 31 -3.05 8.75 -2.42
CA HIS A 31 -3.11 10.21 -2.35
C HIS A 31 -2.21 10.81 -1.25
N ALA A 32 -1.60 10.00 -0.41
CA ALA A 32 -0.84 10.47 0.74
C ALA A 32 0.50 11.10 0.32
N ASP A 33 0.83 12.22 0.96
CA ASP A 33 2.20 12.73 1.02
C ASP A 33 3.09 11.82 1.89
N ALA A 34 4.40 12.12 1.93
CA ALA A 34 5.36 11.33 2.67
C ALA A 34 5.03 11.20 4.17
N THR A 35 4.53 12.26 4.81
CA THR A 35 4.21 12.27 6.24
C THR A 35 3.00 11.40 6.55
N ASN A 36 1.95 11.49 5.72
CA ASN A 36 0.75 10.68 5.91
C ASN A 36 0.99 9.21 5.53
N ALA A 37 1.82 8.94 4.53
CA ALA A 37 2.25 7.59 4.21
C ALA A 37 3.01 6.93 5.37
N GLU A 38 3.93 7.65 6.02
CA GLU A 38 4.63 7.16 7.21
C GLU A 38 3.67 6.87 8.36
N LYS A 39 2.69 7.74 8.63
CA LYS A 39 1.67 7.47 9.66
C LYS A 39 0.84 6.22 9.35
N ILE A 40 0.44 6.02 8.10
CA ILE A 40 -0.29 4.81 7.68
C ILE A 40 0.57 3.56 7.92
N LYS A 41 1.86 3.61 7.54
CA LYS A 41 2.81 2.51 7.74
C LYS A 41 3.02 2.18 9.21
N GLU A 42 3.17 3.19 10.06
CA GLU A 42 3.37 3.02 11.50
C GLU A 42 2.13 2.47 12.21
N THR A 43 0.94 2.80 11.70
CA THR A 43 -0.34 2.34 12.29
C THR A 43 -0.62 0.87 11.99
N TRP A 44 -0.27 0.39 10.77
CA TRP A 44 -0.51 -1.00 10.33
C TRP A 44 0.71 -1.62 9.64
N PRO A 45 1.82 -1.86 10.37
CA PRO A 45 3.05 -2.38 9.78
C PRO A 45 2.90 -3.78 9.17
N GLU A 46 2.00 -4.61 9.73
CA GLU A 46 1.68 -5.93 9.20
C GLU A 46 0.95 -5.88 7.86
N TYR A 47 -0.03 -4.98 7.71
CA TYR A 47 -0.70 -4.76 6.43
C TYR A 47 0.28 -4.22 5.39
N TRP A 48 1.15 -3.30 5.80
CA TRP A 48 2.15 -2.75 4.89
C TRP A 48 3.04 -3.84 4.30
N LYS A 49 3.55 -4.76 5.15
CA LYS A 49 4.36 -5.88 4.69
C LYS A 49 3.58 -6.80 3.75
N GLU A 50 2.39 -7.22 4.18
CA GLU A 50 1.55 -8.12 3.39
C GLU A 50 1.25 -7.49 2.02
N PHE A 51 0.63 -6.32 1.97
CA PHE A 51 0.20 -5.74 0.69
C PHE A 51 1.34 -5.25 -0.20
N LEU A 52 2.54 -5.03 0.34
CA LEU A 52 3.74 -4.84 -0.48
C LEU A 52 4.05 -6.08 -1.33
N GLU A 53 4.00 -7.27 -0.73
CA GLU A 53 4.26 -8.54 -1.43
C GLU A 53 3.22 -8.77 -2.54
N TRP A 54 1.94 -8.55 -2.23
CA TRP A 54 0.86 -8.66 -3.22
C TRP A 54 0.95 -7.60 -4.32
N GLY A 55 1.30 -6.36 -3.97
CA GLY A 55 1.49 -5.28 -4.92
C GLY A 55 2.58 -5.59 -5.94
N GLN A 56 3.70 -6.14 -5.49
CA GLN A 56 4.79 -6.60 -6.35
C GLN A 56 4.38 -7.75 -7.28
N GLU A 57 3.54 -8.67 -6.80
CA GLU A 57 3.01 -9.75 -7.63
C GLU A 57 2.08 -9.21 -8.72
N ILE A 58 1.21 -8.26 -8.38
CA ILE A 58 0.28 -7.65 -9.33
C ILE A 58 1.05 -6.86 -10.40
N ASP A 59 1.99 -6.00 -9.99
CA ASP A 59 2.76 -5.14 -10.90
C ASP A 59 3.63 -5.94 -11.88
N LYS A 60 4.13 -7.11 -11.46
CA LYS A 60 4.87 -8.03 -12.35
C LYS A 60 3.99 -8.75 -13.36
N ASN A 61 2.69 -8.89 -13.08
CA ASN A 61 1.76 -9.70 -13.87
C ASN A 61 0.78 -8.85 -14.69
N GLY A 62 0.83 -7.52 -14.59
CA GLY A 62 0.00 -6.55 -15.33
C GLY A 62 0.76 -5.82 -16.42
#